data_AF-A0A1V2YCJ4-F1
#
_entry.id   AF-A0A1V2YCJ4-F1
#
_cell.length_a   1.000
_cell.length_b   1.000
_cell.length_c   1.000
_cell.angle_alpha   90.00
_cell.angle_beta   90.00
_cell.angle_gamma   90.00
#
_symmetry.space_group_name_H-M   'P 1'
#
loop_
_entity.id
_entity.type
_entity.pdbx_description
1 polymer ?
#
loop_
_entity_poly.entity_id
_entity_poly.type
_entity_poly.pdbx_seq_one_letter_code
_entity_poly.pdbx_strand_id
1 'polypeptide(L)'
;MVDKEKIILMTRLAVLDKNYMYKDKKILSNYIGDYVYINNFMSRILIFIATVILMGVQVLWRIEKGLNIPTTRDEWVYDYIVPYIGVLIIVMVVYSIISTLVYRKNYKEATKRGEKYDKIANELQELSKKTEVVKEVVSNTKVNDANSNITTEGGIENEPNVINQTVIN
;
A
#
# COMPACT_ATOMS: atom_id res chain seq x y z
N MET A 1 -26.90 4.82 -15.79
CA MET A 1 -26.83 3.85 -14.68
C MET A 1 -25.40 3.88 -14.20
N VAL A 2 -25.14 4.14 -12.92
CA VAL A 2 -23.77 4.14 -12.40
C VAL A 2 -23.22 2.73 -12.58
N ASP A 3 -22.10 2.60 -13.29
CA ASP A 3 -21.47 1.30 -13.54
C ASP A 3 -21.21 0.63 -12.19
N LYS A 4 -21.92 -0.47 -11.92
CA LYS A 4 -21.79 -1.25 -10.68
C LYS A 4 -20.33 -1.62 -10.44
N GLU A 5 -19.59 -1.87 -11.52
CA GLU A 5 -18.16 -2.18 -11.50
C GLU A 5 -17.33 -1.02 -10.94
N LYS A 6 -17.61 0.24 -11.33
CA LYS A 6 -16.97 1.44 -10.78
C LYS A 6 -17.22 1.58 -9.27
N ILE A 7 -18.45 1.35 -8.83
CA ILE A 7 -18.81 1.40 -7.39
C ILE A 7 -18.07 0.30 -6.61
N ILE A 8 -17.98 -0.91 -7.16
CA ILE A 8 -17.27 -2.03 -6.54
C ILE A 8 -15.77 -1.71 -6.39
N LEU A 9 -15.13 -1.18 -7.43
CA LEU A 9 -13.71 -0.79 -7.36
C LEU A 9 -13.47 0.33 -6.35
N MET A 10 -14.29 1.38 -6.35
CA MET A 10 -14.21 2.47 -5.36
C MET A 10 -14.37 1.96 -3.92
N THR A 11 -15.34 1.08 -3.69
CA THR A 11 -15.59 0.49 -2.37
C THR A 11 -14.42 -0.36 -1.91
N ARG A 12 -13.85 -1.18 -2.82
CA ARG A 12 -12.64 -1.98 -2.52
C ARG A 12 -11.44 -1.09 -2.17
N LEU A 13 -11.22 -0.01 -2.93
CA LEU A 13 -10.17 0.96 -2.65
C LEU A 13 -10.35 1.58 -1.25
N ALA A 14 -11.56 2.04 -0.93
CA ALA A 14 -11.86 2.67 0.35
C ALA A 14 -11.64 1.72 1.55
N VAL A 15 -11.97 0.43 1.39
CA VAL A 15 -11.72 -0.59 2.43
C VAL A 15 -10.23 -0.87 2.60
N LEU A 16 -9.45 -0.91 1.52
CA LEU A 16 -7.99 -1.07 1.61
C LEU A 16 -7.34 0.16 2.27
N ASP A 17 -7.76 1.35 1.87
CA ASP A 17 -7.21 2.62 2.35
C ASP A 17 -7.40 2.75 3.87
N LYS A 18 -8.64 2.52 4.34
CA LYS A 18 -8.99 2.62 5.76
C LYS A 18 -8.23 1.63 6.66
N ASN A 19 -7.98 0.41 6.18
CA ASN A 19 -7.43 -0.66 7.03
C ASN A 19 -5.90 -0.74 7.02
N TYR A 20 -5.25 -0.49 5.87
CA TYR A 20 -3.84 -0.85 5.69
C TYR A 20 -2.95 0.32 5.23
N MET A 21 -3.50 1.32 4.55
CA MET A 21 -2.71 2.31 3.82
C MET A 21 -1.88 3.23 4.71
N TYR A 22 -2.36 3.62 5.91
CA TYR A 22 -1.57 4.43 6.83
C TYR A 22 -0.29 3.70 7.30
N LYS A 23 -0.41 2.41 7.64
CA LYS A 23 0.71 1.59 8.13
C LYS A 23 1.64 1.22 6.98
N ASP A 24 1.09 0.80 5.85
CA ASP A 24 1.85 0.37 4.68
C ASP A 24 2.61 1.55 4.05
N LYS A 25 2.00 2.74 3.99
CA LYS A 25 2.67 3.96 3.50
C LYS A 25 3.85 4.33 4.38
N LYS A 26 3.77 4.15 5.70
CA LYS A 26 4.90 4.39 6.63
C LYS A 26 6.02 3.36 6.47
N ILE A 27 5.69 2.13 6.06
CA ILE A 27 6.67 1.08 5.78
C ILE A 27 7.33 1.33 4.42
N LEU A 28 6.56 1.59 3.38
CA LEU A 28 7.02 1.83 2.01
C LEU A 28 7.70 3.20 1.82
N SER A 29 7.43 4.19 2.68
CA SER A 29 8.12 5.49 2.63
C SER A 29 9.60 5.36 2.95
N ASN A 30 10.00 4.28 3.61
CA ASN A 30 11.39 3.99 3.95
C ASN A 30 11.94 2.93 2.99
N TYR A 31 13.21 3.07 2.62
CA TYR A 31 13.90 2.03 1.87
C TYR A 31 13.93 0.73 2.68
N ILE A 32 13.82 -0.42 2.00
CA ILE A 32 13.72 -1.73 2.66
C ILE A 32 14.87 -1.97 3.64
N GLY A 33 16.08 -1.50 3.30
CA GLY A 33 17.26 -1.59 4.16
C GLY A 33 17.12 -0.79 5.45
N ASP A 34 16.68 0.46 5.36
CA ASP A 34 16.57 1.37 6.51
C ASP A 34 15.46 0.94 7.47
N TYR A 35 14.32 0.49 6.94
CA TYR A 35 13.22 -0.02 7.76
C TYR A 35 13.66 -1.25 8.57
N VAL A 36 14.34 -2.21 7.92
CA VAL A 36 14.84 -3.41 8.58
C VAL A 36 15.93 -3.04 9.61
N TYR A 37 16.79 -2.08 9.30
CA TYR A 37 17.87 -1.66 10.19
C TYR A 37 17.36 -0.97 11.46
N ILE A 38 16.46 0.00 11.33
CA ILE A 38 15.87 0.75 12.46
C ILE A 38 15.13 -0.19 13.41
N ASN A 39 14.32 -1.11 12.87
CA ASN A 39 13.58 -2.05 13.71
C ASN A 39 14.48 -3.14 14.31
N ASN A 40 15.56 -3.53 13.63
CA ASN A 40 16.61 -4.36 14.23
C ASN A 40 17.31 -3.65 15.39
N PHE A 41 17.60 -2.35 15.24
CA PHE A 41 18.28 -1.57 16.26
C PHE A 41 17.44 -1.44 17.54
N MET A 42 16.15 -1.13 17.41
CA MET A 42 15.23 -1.12 18.56
C MET A 42 15.11 -2.47 19.24
N SER A 43 15.09 -3.54 18.45
CA SER A 43 15.06 -4.91 18.98
C SER A 43 16.34 -5.26 19.75
N ARG A 44 17.51 -4.83 19.27
CA ARG A 44 18.79 -5.03 19.97
C ARG A 44 18.82 -4.29 21.31
N ILE A 45 18.28 -3.08 21.38
CA ILE A 45 18.14 -2.31 22.62
C ILE A 45 17.25 -3.04 23.62
N LEU A 46 16.12 -3.61 23.16
CA LEU A 46 15.22 -4.36 24.03
C LEU A 46 15.90 -5.60 24.62
N ILE A 47 16.63 -6.37 23.80
CA ILE A 47 17.41 -7.53 24.25
C ILE A 47 18.49 -7.10 25.26
N PHE A 48 19.15 -5.98 25.01
CA PHE A 48 20.17 -5.45 25.92
C PHE A 48 19.56 -5.14 27.29
N ILE A 49 18.43 -4.43 27.32
CA ILE A 49 17.70 -4.11 28.55
C ILE A 49 17.27 -5.39 29.27
N ALA A 50 16.68 -6.36 28.55
CA ALA A 50 16.25 -7.63 29.13
C ALA A 50 17.43 -8.40 29.76
N THR A 51 18.59 -8.38 29.12
CA THR A 51 19.80 -9.03 29.63
C THR A 51 20.32 -8.35 30.91
N VAL A 52 20.31 -7.02 30.95
CA VAL A 52 20.66 -6.25 32.17
C VAL A 52 19.71 -6.57 33.32
N ILE A 53 18.41 -6.67 33.05
CA ILE A 53 17.40 -7.02 34.07
C ILE A 53 17.65 -8.43 34.61
N LEU A 54 17.88 -9.41 33.72
CA LEU A 54 18.20 -10.79 34.11
C LEU A 54 19.44 -10.86 34.99
N MET A 55 20.49 -10.12 34.63
CA MET A 55 21.71 -10.02 35.42
C MET A 55 21.43 -9.45 36.82
N GLY A 56 20.61 -8.40 36.91
CA GLY A 56 20.19 -7.81 38.19
C GLY A 56 19.40 -8.77 39.08
N VAL A 57 18.43 -9.50 38.52
CA VAL A 57 17.65 -10.52 39.25
C VAL A 57 18.56 -11.63 39.79
N GLN A 58 19.55 -12.05 39.00
CA GLN A 58 20.45 -13.12 39.40
C GLN A 58 21.43 -12.71 40.50
N VAL A 59 21.87 -11.44 40.51
CA VAL A 59 22.63 -10.86 41.62
C VAL A 59 21.78 -10.85 42.90
N LEU A 60 20.53 -10.38 42.83
CA LEU A 60 19.61 -10.39 43.97
C LEU A 60 19.40 -11.79 44.54
N TRP A 61 19.20 -12.80 43.69
CA TRP A 61 19.02 -14.19 44.13
C TRP A 61 20.27 -14.77 44.80
N ARG A 62 21.47 -14.41 44.31
CA ARG A 62 22.72 -14.85 44.96
C ARG A 62 22.93 -14.19 46.33
N ILE A 63 22.54 -12.93 46.49
CA ILE A 63 22.56 -12.23 47.78
C ILE A 63 21.63 -12.93 48.78
N GLU A 64 20.42 -13.28 48.35
CA GLU A 64 19.45 -14.02 49.20
C GLU A 64 20.00 -15.38 49.66
N LYS A 65 20.76 -16.08 48.80
CA LYS A 65 21.38 -17.37 49.10
C LYS A 65 22.63 -17.27 49.99
N GLY A 66 22.99 -16.10 50.48
CA GLY A 66 24.13 -15.89 51.37
C GLY A 66 25.49 -16.02 50.67
N LEU A 67 25.54 -15.84 49.35
CA LEU A 67 26.81 -15.82 48.61
C LEU A 67 27.56 -14.52 48.95
N ASN A 68 28.85 -14.64 49.27
CA ASN A 68 29.70 -13.46 49.46
C ASN A 68 29.71 -12.62 48.18
N ILE A 69 29.43 -11.33 48.34
CA ILE A 69 29.54 -10.37 47.24
C ILE A 69 31.02 -10.34 46.82
N PRO A 70 31.35 -10.53 45.54
CA PRO A 70 32.73 -10.48 45.08
C PRO A 70 33.36 -9.14 45.48
N THR A 71 34.49 -9.22 46.19
CA THR A 71 35.16 -8.05 46.77
C THR A 71 36.17 -7.45 45.80
N THR A 72 36.61 -8.26 44.82
CA THR A 72 37.63 -7.89 43.84
C THR A 72 37.02 -7.76 42.44
N ARG A 73 37.53 -6.82 41.63
CA ARG A 73 37.04 -6.58 40.25
C ARG A 73 37.14 -7.83 39.36
N ASP A 74 38.14 -8.67 39.57
CA ASP A 74 38.36 -9.85 38.73
C ASP A 74 37.32 -10.96 38.97
N GLU A 75 36.87 -11.14 40.23
CA GLU A 75 35.78 -12.07 40.56
C GLU A 75 34.46 -11.62 39.94
N TRP A 76 34.17 -10.30 39.94
CA TRP A 76 33.00 -9.75 39.25
C TRP A 76 33.01 -10.13 37.76
N VAL A 77 34.15 -10.05 37.10
CA VAL A 77 34.24 -10.37 35.65
C VAL A 77 34.09 -11.87 35.41
N TYR A 78 34.81 -12.70 36.14
CA TYR A 78 34.79 -14.15 35.91
C TYR A 78 33.47 -14.81 36.28
N ASP A 79 32.86 -14.45 37.41
CA ASP A 79 31.63 -15.10 37.87
C ASP A 79 30.36 -14.54 37.23
N TYR A 80 30.36 -13.26 36.83
CA TYR A 80 29.15 -12.57 36.37
C TYR A 80 29.19 -12.14 34.90
N ILE A 81 30.35 -11.96 34.27
CA ILE A 81 30.40 -11.46 32.89
C ILE A 81 30.68 -12.59 31.90
N VAL A 82 31.70 -13.41 32.17
CA VAL A 82 32.13 -14.50 31.30
C VAL A 82 31.01 -15.50 30.95
N PRO A 83 30.22 -16.04 31.91
CA PRO A 83 29.18 -17.02 31.56
C PRO A 83 27.99 -16.42 30.80
N TYR A 84 27.74 -15.12 30.95
CA TYR A 84 26.58 -14.46 30.32
C TYR A 84 26.89 -13.95 28.92
N ILE A 85 28.16 -13.68 28.61
CA ILE A 85 28.60 -13.34 27.25
C ILE A 85 28.17 -14.43 26.25
N GLY A 86 28.32 -15.71 26.60
CA GLY A 86 27.91 -16.81 25.73
C GLY A 86 26.41 -16.81 25.43
N VAL A 87 25.58 -16.66 26.47
CA VAL A 87 24.12 -16.58 26.33
C VAL A 87 23.72 -15.33 25.55
N LEU A 88 24.36 -14.19 25.81
CA LEU A 88 24.10 -12.92 25.14
C LEU A 88 24.38 -13.05 23.64
N ILE A 89 25.50 -13.64 23.24
CA ILE A 89 25.85 -13.88 21.84
C ILE A 89 24.80 -14.77 21.17
N ILE A 90 24.40 -15.89 21.81
CA ILE A 90 23.41 -16.81 21.27
C ILE A 90 22.06 -16.11 21.07
N VAL A 91 21.58 -15.40 22.09
CA VAL A 91 20.31 -14.65 22.03
C VAL A 91 20.38 -13.58 20.95
N MET A 92 21.51 -12.87 20.82
CA MET A 92 21.68 -11.84 19.81
C MET A 92 21.63 -12.41 18.38
N VAL A 93 22.30 -13.54 18.13
CA VAL A 93 22.30 -14.19 16.81
C VAL A 93 20.90 -14.70 16.47
N VAL A 94 20.27 -15.45 17.36
CA VAL A 94 18.92 -16.00 17.14
C VAL A 94 17.91 -14.88 16.88
N TYR A 95 17.93 -13.83 17.70
CA TYR A 95 16.99 -12.74 17.57
C TYR A 95 17.26 -11.90 16.31
N SER A 96 18.52 -11.70 15.93
CA SER A 96 18.87 -11.02 14.68
C SER A 96 18.32 -11.75 13.46
N ILE A 97 18.36 -13.09 13.46
CA ILE A 97 17.78 -13.90 12.38
C ILE A 97 16.26 -13.77 12.36
N ILE A 98 15.59 -13.98 13.50
CA ILE A 98 14.12 -13.91 13.59
C ILE A 98 13.61 -12.53 13.17
N SER A 99 14.21 -11.48 13.73
CA SER A 99 13.88 -10.09 13.42
C SER A 99 14.00 -9.81 11.92
N THR A 100 15.14 -10.19 11.31
CA THR A 100 15.36 -9.99 9.88
C THR A 100 14.30 -10.71 9.04
N LEU A 101 13.92 -11.94 9.39
CA LEU A 101 12.89 -12.69 8.68
C LEU A 101 11.50 -12.05 8.82
N VAL A 102 11.12 -11.63 10.02
CA VAL A 102 9.82 -11.02 10.29
C VAL A 102 9.67 -9.68 9.58
N TYR A 103 10.66 -8.79 9.69
CA TYR A 103 10.58 -7.47 9.07
C TYR A 103 10.65 -7.54 7.55
N ARG A 104 11.45 -8.47 6.99
CA ARG A 104 11.48 -8.71 5.55
C ARG A 104 10.15 -9.26 5.02
N LYS A 105 9.51 -10.16 5.77
CA LYS A 105 8.18 -10.69 5.44
C LYS A 105 7.13 -9.57 5.46
N ASN A 106 7.10 -8.76 6.52
CA ASN A 106 6.17 -7.63 6.62
C ASN A 106 6.36 -6.62 5.49
N TYR A 107 7.61 -6.30 5.12
CA TYR A 107 7.87 -5.40 4.01
C TYR A 107 7.35 -5.98 2.68
N LYS A 108 7.64 -7.25 2.39
CA LYS A 108 7.15 -7.92 1.18
C LYS A 108 5.63 -7.95 1.10
N GLU A 109 4.96 -8.20 2.23
CA GLU A 109 3.50 -8.16 2.29
C GLU A 109 2.95 -6.75 2.06
N ALA A 110 3.58 -5.71 2.64
CA ALA A 110 3.21 -4.32 2.40
C ALA A 110 3.40 -3.93 0.92
N THR A 111 4.51 -4.33 0.29
CA THR A 111 4.75 -4.10 -1.15
C THR A 111 3.66 -4.75 -1.99
N LYS A 112 3.33 -6.02 -1.72
CA LYS A 112 2.28 -6.74 -2.45
C LYS A 112 0.90 -6.10 -2.28
N ARG A 113 0.61 -5.53 -1.11
CA ARG A 113 -0.63 -4.76 -0.87
C ARG A 113 -0.64 -3.44 -1.63
N GLY A 114 0.49 -2.73 -1.68
CA GLY A 114 0.68 -1.51 -2.48
C GLY A 114 0.47 -1.77 -3.98
N GLU A 115 1.13 -2.79 -4.54
CA GLU A 115 0.95 -3.19 -5.95
C GLU A 115 -0.51 -3.52 -6.28
N LYS A 116 -1.21 -4.21 -5.36
CA LYS A 116 -2.62 -4.53 -5.54
C LYS A 116 -3.50 -3.28 -5.51
N TYR A 117 -3.18 -2.32 -4.65
CA TYR A 117 -3.87 -1.02 -4.60
C TYR A 117 -3.68 -0.25 -5.91
N ASP A 118 -2.44 -0.14 -6.39
CA ASP A 118 -2.11 0.54 -7.64
C ASP A 118 -2.80 -0.10 -8.84
N LYS A 119 -2.86 -1.43 -8.89
CA LYS A 119 -3.58 -2.15 -9.94
C LYS A 119 -5.07 -1.80 -9.97
N ILE A 120 -5.75 -1.83 -8.82
CA ILE A 120 -7.19 -1.49 -8.74
C ILE A 120 -7.40 0.00 -9.07
N ALA A 121 -6.49 0.88 -8.66
CA ALA A 121 -6.55 2.31 -8.98
C ALA A 121 -6.41 2.56 -10.50
N ASN A 122 -5.50 1.85 -11.17
CA ASN A 122 -5.31 1.93 -12.61
C ASN A 122 -6.52 1.38 -13.38
N GLU A 123 -7.07 0.23 -12.97
CA GLU A 123 -8.30 -0.33 -13.54
C GLU A 123 -9.47 0.67 -13.42
N LEU A 124 -9.59 1.37 -12.28
CA LEU A 124 -10.60 2.40 -12.08
C LEU A 124 -10.39 3.62 -13.00
N GLN A 125 -9.14 4.05 -13.22
CA GLN A 125 -8.83 5.14 -14.16
C GLN A 125 -9.16 4.76 -15.60
N GLU A 126 -8.80 3.56 -16.03
CA GLU A 126 -9.11 3.06 -17.38
C GLU A 126 -10.63 2.98 -17.61
N LEU A 127 -11.37 2.44 -16.64
CA LEU A 127 -12.84 2.42 -16.68
C LEU A 127 -13.42 3.83 -16.75
N SER A 128 -12.87 4.79 -15.99
CA SER A 128 -13.33 6.18 -16.02
C SER A 128 -13.08 6.84 -17.38
N LYS A 129 -11.88 6.67 -17.95
CA LYS A 129 -11.54 7.19 -19.28
C LYS A 129 -12.42 6.59 -20.37
N LYS A 130 -12.62 5.26 -20.35
CA LYS A 130 -13.50 4.56 -21.30
C LYS A 130 -14.93 5.06 -21.20
N THR A 131 -15.42 5.34 -19.99
CA THR A 131 -16.76 5.89 -19.77
C THR A 131 -16.90 7.32 -20.33
N GLU A 132 -15.87 8.16 -20.21
CA GLU A 132 -15.87 9.51 -20.79
C GLU A 132 -15.90 9.50 -22.32
N VAL A 133 -15.06 8.67 -22.95
CA VAL A 133 -15.01 8.53 -24.42
C VAL A 133 -16.34 8.01 -24.96
N VAL A 134 -16.95 7.02 -24.32
CA VAL A 134 -18.28 6.50 -24.74
C VAL A 134 -19.35 7.57 -24.59
N LYS A 135 -19.28 8.42 -23.56
CA LYS A 135 -20.25 9.50 -23.35
C LYS A 135 -20.16 10.58 -24.44
N GLU A 136 -18.95 10.90 -24.89
CA GLU A 136 -18.69 11.86 -25.97
C GLU A 136 -19.14 11.33 -27.34
N VAL A 137 -18.89 10.05 -27.63
CA VAL A 137 -19.36 9.40 -28.86
C VAL A 137 -20.89 9.33 -28.88
N VAL A 138 -21.52 8.92 -27.77
CA VAL A 138 -22.98 8.82 -27.67
C VAL A 138 -23.67 10.18 -27.74
N SER A 139 -23.07 11.25 -27.21
CA SER A 139 -23.60 12.61 -27.40
C SER A 139 -23.51 13.04 -28.86
N ASN A 140 -22.42 12.72 -29.55
CA ASN A 140 -22.25 13.09 -30.96
C ASN A 140 -23.16 12.28 -31.90
N THR A 141 -23.43 11.00 -31.60
CA THR A 141 -24.37 10.18 -32.38
C THR A 141 -25.83 10.64 -32.22
N LYS A 142 -26.27 10.98 -30.99
CA LYS A 142 -27.63 11.49 -30.77
C LYS A 142 -27.91 12.82 -31.48
N VAL A 143 -26.88 13.66 -31.67
CA VAL A 143 -27.00 14.92 -32.42
C VAL A 143 -27.18 14.66 -33.91
N ASN A 144 -26.54 13.61 -34.45
CA ASN A 144 -26.68 13.24 -35.86
C ASN A 144 -28.04 12.57 -36.17
N ASP A 145 -28.54 11.70 -35.28
CA ASP A 145 -29.85 11.04 -35.46
C ASP A 145 -31.02 12.02 -35.32
N ALA A 146 -30.87 13.07 -34.51
CA ALA A 146 -31.86 14.15 -34.41
C ALA A 146 -31.90 15.03 -35.66
N ASN A 147 -30.79 15.12 -36.41
CA ASN A 147 -30.69 15.94 -37.62
C ASN A 147 -31.09 15.17 -38.89
N SER A 148 -31.10 13.82 -38.87
CA SER A 148 -31.54 13.00 -40.01
C SER A 148 -33.05 12.80 -40.11
N ASN A 149 -33.81 13.10 -39.05
CA ASN A 149 -35.28 12.97 -39.04
C ASN A 149 -36.03 14.26 -39.44
N ILE A 150 -35.33 15.35 -39.76
CA ILE A 150 -35.96 16.62 -40.15
C ILE A 150 -36.18 16.72 -41.68
N THR A 151 -35.66 15.78 -42.48
CA THR A 151 -35.65 15.88 -43.95
C THR A 151 -36.47 14.82 -44.69
N THR A 152 -37.51 14.23 -44.08
CA THR A 152 -38.38 13.28 -44.79
C THR A 152 -39.87 13.35 -44.41
N GLU A 153 -40.48 14.53 -44.35
CA GLU A 153 -41.93 14.66 -44.56
C GLU A 153 -42.23 15.93 -45.38
N GLY A 154 -42.73 15.76 -46.60
CA GLY A 154 -43.15 16.89 -47.45
C GLY A 154 -43.03 16.63 -48.95
N GLY A 155 -43.57 15.51 -49.44
CA GLY A 155 -43.74 15.26 -50.86
C GLY A 155 -45.07 15.82 -51.39
N ILE A 156 -44.94 16.60 -52.47
CA ILE A 156 -45.85 16.75 -53.62
C ILE A 156 -47.22 17.42 -53.39
N GLU A 157 -47.38 18.63 -53.95
CA GLU A 157 -48.57 18.94 -54.77
C GLU A 157 -48.23 19.94 -55.89
N ASN A 158 -48.76 19.63 -57.08
CA ASN A 158 -48.54 20.28 -58.36
C ASN A 158 -49.35 21.58 -58.50
N GLU A 159 -48.93 22.50 -59.39
CA GLU A 159 -49.74 22.95 -60.55
C GLU A 159 -48.99 23.98 -61.44
N PRO A 160 -49.43 24.22 -62.69
CA PRO A 160 -48.52 24.36 -63.83
C PRO A 160 -48.59 25.69 -64.59
N ASN A 161 -47.66 25.81 -65.56
CA ASN A 161 -47.82 26.44 -66.89
C ASN A 161 -47.87 27.98 -67.00
N VAL A 162 -47.02 28.49 -67.92
CA VAL A 162 -47.34 29.38 -69.06
C VAL A 162 -46.15 30.34 -69.35
N ILE A 163 -45.29 29.95 -70.31
CA ILE A 163 -45.04 30.64 -71.61
C ILE A 163 -44.68 32.16 -71.48
N ASN A 164 -43.58 32.74 -71.98
CA ASN A 164 -42.88 32.57 -73.26
C ASN A 164 -41.67 33.54 -73.33
N GLN A 165 -40.70 33.18 -74.20
CA GLN A 165 -39.99 34.07 -75.16
C GLN A 165 -39.05 35.17 -74.59
N THR A 166 -37.91 35.54 -75.17
CA THR A 166 -37.26 35.27 -76.47
C THR A 166 -35.98 36.12 -76.45
N VAL A 167 -34.82 35.49 -76.78
CA VAL A 167 -33.70 36.04 -77.61
C VAL A 167 -33.00 37.28 -76.96
N ILE A 168 -31.69 37.54 -77.01
CA ILE A 168 -30.71 37.52 -78.10
C ILE A 168 -29.34 37.76 -77.43
N ASN A 169 -28.31 37.08 -77.95
CA ASN A 169 -26.86 37.37 -77.90
C ASN A 169 -26.14 37.52 -76.55
#